data_AF-E2N9I6-F1
#
_entry.id   AF-E2N9I6-F1
#
_cell.length_a   1.000
_cell.length_b   1.000
_cell.length_c   1.000
_cell.angle_alpha   90.00
_cell.angle_beta   90.00
_cell.angle_gamma   90.00
#
_symmetry.space_group_name_H-M   'P 1'
#
loop_
_entity.id
_entity.type
_entity.pdbx_description
1 polymer ?
#
loop_
_entity_poly.entity_id
_entity_poly.type
_entity_poly.pdbx_seq_one_letter_code
_entity_poly.pdbx_strand_id
1 'polypeptide(L)' 'MKQEGEEKRLELYFHKRLMNDTLPLSIGGGIGQSRLCMFYLRKAHIGEIQASIWPEDMREECKEHNIYLI' A
#
# COMPACT_ATOMS: atom_id res chain seq x y z
N MET A 1 -20.59 0.30 10.73
CA MET A 1 -21.61 -0.35 9.88
C MET A 1 -22.99 0.24 10.07
N LYS A 2 -23.62 0.16 11.26
CA LYS A 2 -24.95 0.78 11.49
C LYS A 2 -24.97 2.30 11.36
N GLN A 3 -23.96 2.98 11.91
CA GLN A 3 -23.81 4.44 11.82
C GLN A 3 -23.56 4.95 10.38
N GLU A 4 -23.07 4.10 9.48
CA GLU A 4 -22.81 4.44 8.07
C GLU A 4 -23.87 3.87 7.12
N GLY A 5 -24.90 3.17 7.63
CA GLY A 5 -25.93 2.53 6.81
C GLY A 5 -25.45 1.31 5.99
N GLU A 6 -24.32 0.72 6.36
CA GLU A 6 -23.62 -0.32 5.58
C GLU A 6 -23.78 -1.74 6.17
N GLU A 7 -24.90 -2.01 6.85
CA GLU A 7 -25.16 -3.31 7.52
C GLU A 7 -25.17 -4.51 6.56
N LYS A 8 -25.48 -4.29 5.27
CA LYS A 8 -25.37 -5.30 4.20
C LYS A 8 -24.00 -5.98 4.14
N ARG A 9 -22.92 -5.33 4.61
CA ARG A 9 -21.56 -5.92 4.62
C ARG A 9 -21.42 -7.12 5.56
N LEU A 10 -22.30 -7.23 6.57
CA LEU A 10 -22.37 -8.40 7.44
C LEU A 10 -22.69 -9.68 6.66
N GLU A 11 -23.33 -9.56 5.49
CA GLU A 11 -23.63 -10.70 4.63
C GLU A 11 -22.42 -11.23 3.84
N LEU A 12 -21.31 -10.47 3.79
CA LEU A 12 -20.10 -10.88 3.09
C LEU A 12 -19.36 -11.98 3.85
N TYR A 13 -18.74 -12.90 3.11
CA TYR A 13 -18.07 -14.10 3.65
C TYR A 13 -17.15 -13.81 4.84
N PHE A 14 -16.26 -12.82 4.72
CA PHE A 14 -15.32 -12.46 5.78
C PHE A 14 -16.03 -11.99 7.06
N HIS A 15 -17.03 -11.10 6.91
CA HIS A 15 -17.73 -10.52 8.05
C HIS A 15 -18.62 -11.55 8.76
N LYS A 16 -19.31 -12.44 8.02
CA LYS A 16 -20.02 -13.59 8.63
C LYS A 16 -19.09 -14.42 9.50
N ARG A 17 -17.90 -14.72 8.99
CA ARG A 17 -16.91 -15.51 9.72
C ARG A 17 -16.36 -14.80 10.95
N LEU A 18 -16.15 -13.49 10.85
CA LEU A 18 -15.72 -12.64 11.96
C LEU A 18 -16.79 -12.56 13.05
N MET A 19 -18.05 -12.34 12.69
CA MET A 19 -19.18 -12.25 13.64
C MET A 19 -19.50 -13.58 14.31
N ASN A 20 -19.25 -14.69 13.62
CA ASN A 20 -19.47 -16.04 14.15
C ASN A 20 -18.23 -16.60 14.89
N ASP A 21 -17.25 -15.76 15.24
CA ASP A 21 -16.02 -16.14 15.95
C ASP A 21 -15.23 -17.30 15.31
N THR A 22 -15.37 -17.49 13.99
CA THR A 22 -14.68 -18.56 13.23
C THR A 22 -13.30 -18.14 12.70
N LEU A 23 -12.90 -16.91 12.97
CA LEU A 23 -11.58 -16.37 12.69
C LEU A 23 -10.83 -16.21 14.01
N PRO A 24 -9.56 -16.64 14.11
CA PRO A 24 -8.78 -16.44 15.33
C PRO A 24 -8.52 -14.95 15.55
N LEU A 25 -8.45 -14.54 16.83
CA LEU A 25 -7.92 -13.23 17.19
C LEU A 25 -6.48 -13.14 16.71
N SER A 26 -6.16 -12.04 16.03
CA SER A 26 -4.84 -11.83 15.46
C SER A 26 -4.39 -10.38 15.61
N ILE A 27 -3.07 -10.21 15.69
CA ILE A 27 -2.39 -8.94 15.52
C ILE A 27 -1.55 -9.04 14.25
N GLY A 28 -1.69 -8.06 13.37
CA GLY A 28 -1.05 -8.09 12.07
C GLY A 28 -0.70 -6.70 11.56
N GLY A 29 0.11 -6.65 10.50
CA GLY A 29 0.53 -5.43 9.84
C GLY A 29 1.31 -5.73 8.57
N GLY A 30 1.74 -4.68 7.87
CA GLY A 30 2.56 -4.79 6.67
C GLY A 30 3.75 -3.85 6.73
N ILE A 31 4.91 -4.30 6.25
CA ILE A 31 6.12 -3.49 6.10
C ILE A 31 6.30 -3.19 4.61
N GLY A 32 6.34 -1.91 4.26
CA GLY A 32 6.52 -1.49 2.86
C GLY A 32 7.95 -1.74 2.40
N GLN A 33 8.17 -2.82 1.64
CA GLN A 33 9.50 -3.26 1.18
C GLN A 33 10.25 -2.13 0.45
N SER A 34 9.64 -1.55 -0.60
CA SER A 34 10.27 -0.46 -1.35
C SER A 34 10.51 0.77 -0.46
N ARG A 35 9.55 1.17 0.39
CA ARG A 35 9.77 2.30 1.30
C ARG A 35 10.94 2.08 2.25
N LEU A 36 11.09 0.87 2.76
CA LEU A 36 12.20 0.49 3.62
C LEU A 36 13.54 0.57 2.86
N CYS A 37 13.60 0.02 1.65
CA CYS A 37 14.78 0.11 0.78
C CYS A 37 15.12 1.56 0.42
N MET A 38 14.12 2.39 0.08
CA MET A 38 14.30 3.81 -0.24
C MET A 38 14.95 4.56 0.92
N PHE A 39 14.47 4.30 2.15
CA PHE A 39 15.03 4.88 3.36
C PHE A 39 16.47 4.43 3.63
N TYR A 40 16.75 3.11 3.58
CA TYR A 40 18.09 2.58 3.85
C TYR A 40 19.13 2.99 2.81
N LEU A 41 18.73 3.02 1.54
CA LEU A 41 19.60 3.38 0.42
C LEU A 41 19.63 4.90 0.17
N ARG A 42 18.90 5.69 0.97
CA ARG A 42 18.80 7.16 0.84
C ARG A 42 18.41 7.60 -0.57
N LYS A 43 17.47 6.87 -1.18
CA LYS A 43 16.94 7.20 -2.51
C LYS A 43 15.97 8.37 -2.41
N ALA A 44 16.02 9.25 -3.41
CA ALA A 44 15.19 10.44 -3.49
C ALA A 44 13.77 10.09 -3.96
N HIS A 45 13.63 9.06 -4.80
CA HIS A 45 12.35 8.62 -5.31
C HIS A 45 12.17 7.10 -5.23
N ILE A 46 10.95 6.64 -4.91
CA ILE A 46 10.65 5.20 -4.78
C ILE A 46 10.79 4.46 -6.11
N GLY A 47 10.65 5.17 -7.23
CA GLY A 47 10.88 4.62 -8.56
C GLY A 47 12.35 4.25 -8.84
N GLU A 48 13.31 4.67 -8.03
CA GLU A 48 14.72 4.24 -8.15
C GLU A 48 14.96 2.78 -7.72
N ILE A 49 13.96 2.13 -7.14
CA ILE A 49 14.06 0.76 -6.58
C ILE A 49 12.87 -0.12 -6.95
N GLN A 50 11.80 0.46 -7.49
CA GLN A 50 10.56 -0.23 -7.82
C GLN A 50 10.11 0.18 -9.23
N ALA A 51 10.05 -0.80 -10.13
CA ALA A 51 9.51 -0.60 -11.46
C ALA A 51 8.01 -0.24 -11.38
N SER A 52 7.64 0.90 -11.94
CA SER A 52 6.25 1.36 -11.95
C SER A 52 5.96 2.35 -13.07
N ILE A 53 4.71 2.78 -13.16
CA ILE A 53 4.27 3.78 -14.11
C ILE A 53 4.30 5.12 -13.41
N TRP A 54 5.08 6.03 -13.97
CA TRP A 54 5.18 7.43 -13.56
C TRP A 54 4.71 8.33 -14.69
N PRO A 55 3.97 9.40 -14.38
CA PRO A 55 3.67 10.49 -15.31
C PRO A 55 4.94 11.06 -15.98
N GLU A 56 4.79 11.59 -17.19
CA GLU A 56 5.94 12.06 -17.99
C GLU A 56 6.64 13.27 -17.36
N ASP A 57 5.87 14.20 -16.80
CA ASP A 57 6.37 15.36 -16.05
C ASP A 57 7.26 14.93 -14.87
N MET A 58 6.85 13.90 -14.13
CA MET A 58 7.66 13.33 -13.04
C MET A 58 8.95 12.68 -13.54
N ARG A 59 8.92 12.01 -14.70
CA ARG A 59 10.13 11.40 -15.28
C ARG A 59 11.14 12.45 -15.67
N GLU A 60 10.69 13.52 -16.32
CA GLU A 60 11.58 14.62 -16.73
C GLU A 60 12.12 15.39 -15.51
N GLU A 61 11.30 15.69 -14.51
CA GLU A 61 11.77 16.31 -13.25
C GLU A 61 12.82 15.42 -12.56
N CYS A 62 12.56 14.11 -12.41
CA CYS A 62 13.52 13.19 -11.80
C CYS A 62 14.84 13.18 -12.58
N LYS A 63 14.78 13.16 -13.91
CA LYS A 63 15.94 13.15 -14.79
C LYS A 63 16.75 14.44 -14.69
N GLU A 64 16.11 15.62 -14.59
CA GLU A 64 16.78 16.90 -14.33
C GLU A 64 17.57 16.87 -13.01
N HIS A 65 17.06 16.14 -12.01
CA HIS A 65 17.71 15.95 -10.71
C HIS A 65 18.65 14.73 -10.64
N ASN A 66 18.98 14.08 -11.76
CA ASN A 66 19.79 12.85 -11.84
C ASN A 66 19.23 11.67 -11.00
N ILE A 67 17.91 11.61 -10.87
CA ILE A 67 17.17 10.53 -10.22
C ILE A 67 16.72 9.54 -11.31
N TYR A 68 17.29 8.34 -11.29
CA TYR A 68 17.00 7.32 -12.31
C TYR A 68 15.83 6.44 -11.88
N LEU A 69 14.69 6.59 -12.55
CA LEU A 69 13.52 5.72 -12.35
C LEU A 69 13.69 4.43 -13.16
N ILE A 70 13.39 3.28 -12.54
CA ILE A 70 13.42 1.93 -13.16
C ILE A 70 12.05 1.58 -13.75
#